data_AF-A0ABD0RR45-F1
#
_entry.id   AF-A0ABD0RR45-F1
#
_cell.length_a   1.000
_cell.length_b   1.000
_cell.length_c   1.000
_cell.angle_alpha   90.00
_cell.angle_beta   90.00
_cell.angle_gamma   90.00
#
_symmetry.space_group_name_H-M   'P 1'
#
loop_
_entity.id
_entity.type
_entity.pdbx_description
1 polymer ?
#
loop_
_entity_poly.entity_id
_entity_poly.type
_entity_poly.pdbx_seq_one_letter_code
_entity_poly.pdbx_strand_id
1 'polypeptide(L)' 'MNCNVICGNEYSPETKRAMSQLNEKETPFELIEALLKYIETLEVPGAVLVFLPGWNLIYSMQKHLEMNPHF' A
#
# COMPACT_ATOMS: atom_id res chain seq x y z
N MET A 1 -0.67 -9.21 -18.73
CA MET A 1 -1.28 -7.88 -18.95
C MET A 1 -1.05 -7.10 -17.68
N ASN A 2 -0.56 -5.85 -17.74
CA ASN A 2 -0.41 -5.05 -16.52
C ASN A 2 -1.78 -4.51 -16.13
N CYS A 3 -2.36 -4.94 -15.01
CA CYS A 3 -3.68 -4.45 -14.62
C CYS A 3 -3.65 -2.99 -14.12
N ASN A 4 -2.49 -2.50 -13.69
CA ASN A 4 -2.33 -1.14 -13.16
C ASN A 4 -2.50 -0.03 -14.22
N VAL A 5 -2.49 -0.38 -15.52
CA VAL A 5 -2.79 0.58 -16.60
C VAL A 5 -4.27 0.59 -17.00
N ILE A 6 -5.08 -0.28 -16.39
CA ILE A 6 -6.51 -0.39 -16.65
C ILE A 6 -7.25 0.30 -15.50
N CYS A 7 -7.59 1.57 -15.68
CA CYS A 7 -8.31 2.37 -14.68
C CYS A 7 -9.58 2.98 -15.28
N GLY A 8 -10.67 2.96 -14.51
CA GLY A 8 -11.96 3.53 -14.91
C GLY A 8 -11.93 5.06 -15.08
N ASN A 9 -12.95 5.61 -15.73
CA ASN A 9 -13.02 7.05 -16.03
C ASN A 9 -13.32 7.93 -14.80
N GLU A 10 -13.80 7.32 -13.72
CA GLU A 10 -14.12 7.94 -12.44
C GLU A 10 -12.90 8.42 -11.65
N TYR A 11 -11.71 7.87 -11.93
CA TYR A 11 -10.47 8.26 -11.25
C TYR A 11 -9.84 9.51 -11.87
N SER A 12 -9.17 10.31 -11.05
CA SER A 12 -8.47 11.50 -11.53
C SER A 12 -7.27 11.13 -12.42
N PRO A 13 -6.82 12.04 -13.30
CA PRO A 13 -5.61 11.83 -14.10
C PRO A 13 -4.37 11.49 -13.26
N GLU A 14 -4.25 12.09 -12.08
CA GLU A 14 -3.14 11.89 -11.15
C GLU A 14 -3.17 10.47 -10.57
N THR A 15 -4.34 9.97 -10.15
CA THR A 15 -4.50 8.59 -9.67
C THR A 15 -4.14 7.58 -10.76
N LYS A 16 -4.62 7.79 -12.00
CA LYS A 16 -4.30 6.91 -13.14
C LYS A 16 -2.80 6.88 -13.42
N ARG A 17 -2.15 8.05 -13.38
CA ARG A 17 -0.72 8.16 -13.58
C ARG A 17 0.05 7.43 -12.48
N ALA A 18 -0.29 7.65 -11.22
CA ALA A 18 0.37 6.98 -10.09
C ALA A 18 0.22 5.46 -10.17
N MET A 19 -0.99 4.95 -10.44
CA MET A 19 -1.26 3.52 -10.64
C MET A 19 -0.39 2.94 -11.74
N SER A 20 -0.31 3.60 -12.91
CA SER A 20 0.47 3.10 -14.06
C SER A 20 1.98 2.95 -13.80
N GLN A 21 2.51 3.63 -12.78
CA GLN A 21 3.93 3.58 -12.41
C GLN A 21 4.25 2.44 -11.42
N LEU A 22 3.23 1.78 -10.85
CA LEU A 22 3.43 0.68 -9.91
C LEU A 22 3.77 -0.63 -10.63
N ASN A 23 4.76 -1.34 -10.09
CA ASN A 23 5.12 -2.68 -10.56
C ASN A 23 4.16 -3.73 -9.97
N GLU A 24 3.33 -4.35 -10.80
CA GLU A 24 2.32 -5.34 -10.39
C GLU A 24 2.94 -6.62 -9.77
N LYS A 25 4.22 -6.90 -10.04
CA LYS A 25 4.90 -8.09 -9.49
C LYS A 25 5.44 -7.87 -8.08
N GLU A 26 5.48 -6.63 -7.61
CA GLU A 26 6.07 -6.25 -6.33
C GLU A 26 5.00 -5.73 -5.38
N THR A 27 5.20 -5.94 -4.08
CA THR A 27 4.33 -5.36 -3.06
C THR A 27 4.83 -3.96 -2.71
N PRO A 28 4.06 -2.88 -2.95
CA PRO A 28 4.51 -1.52 -2.69
C PRO A 28 4.40 -1.18 -1.19
N PHE A 29 5.48 -1.36 -0.43
CA PHE A 29 5.48 -1.14 1.02
C PHE A 29 5.17 0.31 1.41
N GLU A 30 5.66 1.29 0.63
CA GLU A 30 5.36 2.71 0.83
C GLU A 30 3.85 3.01 0.70
N LEU A 31 3.15 2.30 -0.20
CA LEU A 31 1.70 2.45 -0.36
C LEU A 31 0.95 1.86 0.82
N ILE A 32 1.39 0.72 1.35
CA ILE A 32 0.80 0.12 2.56
C ILE A 32 1.02 1.04 3.75
N GLU A 33 2.23 1.61 3.90
CA GLU A 33 2.54 2.59 4.95
C GLU A 33 1.64 3.83 4.86
N ALA A 34 1.50 4.41 3.66
CA ALA A 34 0.63 5.55 3.42
C ALA A 34 -0.84 5.22 3.75
N LEU A 35 -1.29 4.01 3.43
CA LEU A 35 -2.63 3.54 3.77
C LEU A 35 -2.83 3.39 5.28
N LEU A 36 -1.84 2.85 6.01
CA LEU A 36 -1.90 2.74 7.47
C LEU A 36 -1.99 4.12 8.13
N LYS A 37 -1.18 5.08 7.68
CA LYS A 37 -1.26 6.48 8.13
C LYS A 37 -2.62 7.10 7.83
N TYR A 38 -3.19 6.82 6.66
CA TYR A 38 -4.53 7.29 6.32
C TYR A 38 -5.61 6.68 7.24
N ILE A 39 -5.55 5.37 7.52
CA ILE A 39 -6.50 4.70 8.42
C ILE A 39 -6.45 5.34 9.82
N GLU A 40 -5.27 5.69 10.32
CA GLU A 40 -5.12 6.38 11.60
C GLU A 40 -5.87 7.73 11.63
N THR A 41 -5.84 8.50 10.53
CA THR A 41 -6.59 9.78 10.43
C THR A 41 -8.10 9.63 10.48
N LEU A 42 -8.63 8.41 10.34
CA LEU A 42 -10.07 8.14 10.45
C LEU A 42 -10.54 8.09 11.91
N GLU A 43 -9.62 8.05 12.89
CA GLU A 43 -9.90 8.07 14.33
C GLU A 43 -10.83 6.95 14.81
N VAL A 44 -10.86 5.82 14.09
CA VAL A 44 -11.63 4.63 14.48
C VAL A 44 -10.70 3.62 15.17
N PRO A 45 -10.98 3.23 16.43
CA PRO A 45 -10.18 2.22 17.11
C PRO A 45 -10.36 0.85 16.45
N GLY A 46 -9.27 0.16 16.15
CA GLY A 46 -9.31 -1.17 15.56
C GLY A 46 -7.93 -1.69 15.19
N ALA A 47 -7.81 -3.01 15.03
CA ALA A 47 -6.62 -3.64 14.48
C ALA A 47 -6.69 -3.65 12.94
N VAL A 48 -5.53 -3.50 12.28
CA VAL A 48 -5.40 -3.66 10.83
C VAL A 48 -4.72 -5.00 10.53
N LEU A 49 -5.35 -5.83 9.68
CA LEU A 49 -4.80 -7.09 9.20
C LEU A 49 -4.34 -6.92 7.75
N VAL A 50 -3.06 -7.15 7.47
CA VAL A 50 -2.46 -7.07 6.12
C VAL A 50 -2.18 -8.48 5.59
N PHE A 51 -2.69 -8.80 4.40
CA PHE A 51 -2.40 -10.07 3.72
C PHE A 51 -1.18 -9.92 2.80
N LEU A 52 -0.14 -10.73 3.03
CA LEU A 52 1.10 -10.74 2.24
C LEU A 52 1.45 -12.16 1.80
N PRO A 53 2.01 -12.36 0.59
CA PRO A 53 2.38 -13.69 0.11
C PRO A 53 3.70 -14.16 0.74
N GLY A 54 3.57 -15.03 1.74
CA GLY A 54 4.69 -15.77 2.32
C GLY A 54 5.51 -15.00 3.36
N TRP A 55 6.38 -15.73 4.04
CA TRP A 55 7.09 -15.26 5.23
C TRP A 55 8.06 -14.10 4.95
N ASN A 56 8.75 -14.12 3.81
CA ASN A 56 9.75 -13.10 3.49
C ASN A 56 9.14 -11.69 3.47
N LEU A 57 8.01 -11.51 2.80
CA LEU A 57 7.33 -10.21 2.73
C LEU A 57 6.74 -9.79 4.07
N ILE A 58 6.23 -10.73 4.87
CA ILE A 58 5.75 -10.45 6.23
C ILE A 58 6.88 -9.87 7.08
N TYR A 59 8.04 -10.53 7.10
CA TYR A 59 9.20 -10.08 7.86
C TYR A 59 9.75 -8.75 7.35
N SER A 60 9.86 -8.58 6.03
CA SER A 60 10.33 -7.32 5.45
C SER A 60 9.37 -6.16 5.71
N MET A 61 8.06 -6.37 5.65
CA MET A 61 7.06 -5.35 5.98
C MET A 61 7.12 -4.96 7.46
N GLN A 62 7.25 -5.94 8.36
CA GLN A 62 7.44 -5.68 9.78
C GLN A 62 8.68 -4.80 10.01
N LYS A 63 9.82 -5.14 9.41
CA LYS A 63 11.04 -4.34 9.55
C LYS A 63 10.92 -2.95 8.94
N HIS A 64 10.24 -2.82 7.80
CA HIS A 64 9.95 -1.52 7.18
C HIS A 64 9.18 -0.60 8.14
N LEU A 65 8.16 -1.12 8.81
CA LEU A 65 7.36 -0.35 9.78
C LEU A 65 8.13 -0.06 11.07
N GLU A 66 8.84 -1.04 11.65
CA GLU A 66 9.62 -0.85 12.89
C GLU A 66 10.73 0.22 12.77
N MET A 67 11.24 0.48 11.56
CA MET A 67 12.24 1.52 11.32
C MET A 67 11.64 2.92 11.13
N ASN A 68 10.32 3.01 10.96
CA ASN A 68 9.64 4.27 10.74
C ASN A 68 9.26 4.87 12.10
N PRO A 69 9.74 6.06 12.48
CA PRO A 69 9.50 6.62 13.82
C PRO A 69 8.03 6.96 14.10
N HIS A 70 7.17 6.94 13.07
CA HIS A 70 5.72 7.09 13.21
C HIS A 70 5.05 5.83 13.77
N PHE A 71 5.60 4.65 13.47
CA PHE A 71 5.04 3.34 13.81
C PHE A 71 5.79 2.64 14.95
#